data_AF-A0A922YSF4-F1
#
_entry.id   AF-A0A922YSF4-F1
#
_cell.length_a   1.000
_cell.length_b   1.000
_cell.length_c   1.000
_cell.angle_alpha   90.00
_cell.angle_beta   90.00
_cell.angle_gamma   90.00
#
_symmetry.space_group_name_H-M   'P 1'
#
loop_
_entity.id
_entity.type
_entity.pdbx_description
1 polymer ?
#
loop_
_entity_poly.entity_id
_entity_poly.type
_entity_poly.pdbx_seq_one_letter_code
_entity_poly.pdbx_strand_id
1 'polypeptide(L)'
;MFLLLASLLGLSVRYVHEMGQAEASVMAEEALRLRERLNTEQTRLDRESGMGQDLLFRRVVGGLGLHRGLEQALLLDQRSRVKASLARRDLGLPVEKVLERM
;
A
#
# COMPACT_ATOMS: atom_id res chain seq x y z
N MET A 1 33.47 46.01 -22.95
CA MET A 1 32.25 45.40 -23.51
C MET A 1 32.23 43.87 -23.39
N PHE A 2 33.28 43.18 -23.86
CA PHE A 2 33.38 41.71 -23.79
C PHE A 2 33.26 41.12 -22.38
N LEU A 3 33.91 41.73 -21.38
CA LEU A 3 33.84 41.27 -19.99
C LEU A 3 32.43 41.38 -19.37
N LEU A 4 31.68 42.43 -19.72
CA LEU A 4 30.30 42.62 -19.25
C LEU A 4 29.37 41.55 -19.83
N LEU A 5 29.53 41.21 -21.11
CA LEU A 5 28.77 40.14 -21.76
C LEU A 5 29.09 38.78 -21.13
N ALA A 6 30.37 38.49 -20.86
CA ALA A 6 30.78 37.26 -20.21
C ALA A 6 30.23 37.12 -18.78
N SER A 7 30.25 38.21 -18.00
CA SER A 7 29.67 38.23 -16.64
C SER A 7 28.16 38.06 -16.64
N LEU A 8 27.45 38.67 -17.60
CA LEU A 8 25.99 38.51 -17.73
C LEU A 8 25.63 37.07 -18.07
N LEU A 9 26.38 36.45 -19.00
CA LEU A 9 26.14 35.08 -19.44
C LEU A 9 26.39 34.06 -18.31
N GLY A 10 27.45 34.27 -17.52
CA GLY A 10 27.71 33.45 -16.33
C GLY A 10 26.63 33.57 -15.26
N LEU A 11 26.08 34.77 -15.04
CA LEU A 11 25.00 35.00 -14.08
C LEU A 11 23.70 34.32 -14.52
N SER A 12 23.37 34.40 -15.82
CA SER A 12 22.19 33.74 -16.38
C SER A 12 22.27 32.21 -16.28
N VAL A 13 23.42 31.61 -16.60
CA VAL A 13 23.62 30.15 -16.48
C VAL A 13 23.49 29.69 -15.03
N ARG A 14 24.09 30.43 -14.10
CA ARG A 14 23.99 30.14 -12.67
C ARG A 14 22.55 30.24 -12.17
N TYR A 15 21.82 31.27 -12.58
CA TYR A 15 20.42 31.48 -12.19
C TYR A 15 19.50 30.34 -12.66
N VAL A 16 19.67 29.89 -13.91
CA VAL A 16 18.90 28.74 -14.45
C VAL A 16 19.24 27.45 -13.69
N HIS A 17 20.50 27.26 -13.31
CA HIS A 17 20.91 26.10 -12.52
C HIS A 17 20.34 26.12 -11.09
N GLU A 18 20.37 27.28 -10.43
CA GLU A 18 19.80 27.46 -9.08
C GLU A 18 18.27 27.27 -9.08
N MET A 19 17.54 27.76 -10.10
CA MET A 19 16.10 27.50 -10.24
C MET A 19 15.80 26.02 -10.46
N GLY A 20 16.56 25.32 -11.32
CA GLY A 20 16.35 23.90 -11.56
C GLY A 20 16.59 23.03 -10.31
N GLN A 21 17.56 23.40 -9.47
CA GLN A 21 17.78 22.73 -8.18
C GLN A 21 16.64 22.99 -7.19
N ALA A 22 16.13 24.23 -7.13
CA ALA A 22 15.00 24.59 -6.27
C ALA A 22 13.70 23.88 -6.70
N GLU A 23 13.43 23.78 -7.99
CA GLU A 23 12.30 23.00 -8.51
C GLU A 23 12.43 21.51 -8.16
N ALA A 24 13.61 20.93 -8.34
CA ALA A 24 13.85 19.53 -7.99
C ALA A 24 13.65 19.24 -6.49
N SER A 25 14.08 20.15 -5.61
CA SER A 25 13.87 20.00 -4.16
C SER A 25 12.40 20.16 -3.76
N VAL A 26 11.68 21.11 -4.37
CA VAL A 26 10.23 21.29 -4.13
C VAL A 26 9.46 20.06 -4.60
N MET A 27 9.77 19.53 -5.79
CA MET A 27 9.13 18.32 -6.30
C MET A 27 9.39 17.09 -5.41
N ALA A 28 10.60 16.94 -4.87
CA ALA A 28 10.92 15.86 -3.95
C ALA A 28 10.16 15.98 -2.62
N GLU A 29 10.04 17.19 -2.08
CA GLU A 29 9.30 17.45 -0.85
C GLU A 29 7.78 17.27 -1.04
N GLU A 30 7.23 17.73 -2.17
CA GLU A 30 5.82 17.51 -2.51
C GLU A 30 5.50 16.03 -2.72
N ALA A 31 6.40 15.26 -3.36
CA ALA A 31 6.24 13.82 -3.51
C ALA A 31 6.23 13.09 -2.15
N LEU A 32 7.09 13.53 -1.21
CA LEU A 32 7.14 12.97 0.13
C LEU A 32 5.87 13.28 0.92
N ARG A 33 5.41 14.55 0.91
CA ARG A 33 4.15 14.96 1.53
C ARG A 33 2.94 14.22 0.94
N LEU A 34 2.92 14.04 -0.38
CA LEU A 34 1.85 13.29 -1.06
C LEU A 34 1.85 11.82 -0.62
N ARG A 35 3.04 11.20 -0.52
CA ARG A 35 3.17 9.81 -0.06
C ARG A 35 2.71 9.63 1.39
N GLU A 36 3.05 10.56 2.27
CA GLU A 36 2.59 10.54 3.67
C GLU A 36 1.06 10.67 3.76
N ARG A 37 0.49 11.57 2.97
CA ARG A 37 -0.97 11.74 2.90
C ARG A 37 -1.65 10.48 2.35
N LEU A 38 -1.12 9.88 1.29
CA LEU A 38 -1.65 8.64 0.72
C LEU A 38 -1.59 7.48 1.72
N ASN A 39 -0.49 7.36 2.47
CA ASN A 39 -0.37 6.32 3.49
C ASN A 39 -1.38 6.52 4.63
N THR A 40 -1.59 7.77 5.03
CA THR A 40 -2.58 8.11 6.07
C THR A 40 -4.01 7.81 5.60
N GLU A 41 -4.36 8.20 4.38
CA GLU A 41 -5.68 7.91 3.80
C GLU A 41 -5.87 6.41 3.57
N GLN A 42 -4.86 5.68 3.10
CA GLN A 42 -4.93 4.21 2.97
C GLN A 42 -5.16 3.55 4.32
N THR A 43 -4.41 3.95 5.36
CA THR A 43 -4.57 3.42 6.72
C THR A 43 -5.97 3.72 7.28
N ARG A 44 -6.51 4.91 6.98
CA ARG A 44 -7.85 5.29 7.37
C ARG A 44 -8.90 4.46 6.63
N LEU A 45 -8.77 4.31 5.31
CA LEU A 45 -9.63 3.47 4.48
C LEU A 45 -9.58 2.01 4.93
N ASP A 46 -8.41 1.48 5.31
CA ASP A 46 -8.29 0.10 5.80
C ASP A 46 -9.01 -0.12 7.13
N ARG A 47 -9.08 0.91 7.99
CA ARG A 47 -9.84 0.89 9.24
C ARG A 47 -11.34 1.03 8.97
N GLU A 48 -11.75 2.00 8.16
CA GLU A 48 -13.16 2.25 7.80
C GLU A 48 -13.74 1.08 6.99
N SER A 49 -12.94 0.43 6.14
CA SER A 49 -13.32 -0.74 5.33
C SER A 49 -13.18 -2.08 6.07
N GLY A 50 -12.68 -2.10 7.31
CA GLY A 50 -12.45 -3.34 8.07
C GLY A 50 -11.31 -4.24 7.54
N MET A 51 -10.51 -3.79 6.57
CA MET A 51 -9.39 -4.55 5.99
C MET A 51 -8.31 -4.90 7.02
N GLY A 52 -8.10 -4.05 8.03
CA GLY A 52 -7.21 -4.35 9.15
C GLY A 52 -7.66 -5.58 9.96
N GLN A 53 -8.97 -5.82 10.05
CA GLN A 53 -9.54 -6.99 10.71
C GLN A 53 -9.35 -8.25 9.86
N ASP A 54 -9.53 -8.13 8.54
CA ASP A 54 -9.32 -9.22 7.59
C ASP A 54 -7.86 -9.73 7.58
N LEU A 55 -6.89 -8.83 7.73
CA LEU A 55 -5.47 -9.21 7.85
C LEU A 55 -5.19 -9.99 9.15
N LEU A 56 -5.79 -9.58 10.27
CA LEU A 56 -5.68 -10.30 11.54
C LEU A 56 -6.30 -11.70 11.43
N PHE A 57 -7.48 -11.81 10.84
CA PHE A 57 -8.15 -13.10 10.62
C PHE A 57 -7.32 -14.05 9.75
N ARG A 58 -6.69 -13.55 8.68
CA ARG A 58 -5.79 -14.35 7.85
C ARG A 58 -4.56 -14.82 8.60
N ARG A 59 -4.00 -13.99 9.48
CA ARG A 59 -2.86 -14.38 10.33
C ARG A 59 -3.25 -15.49 11.31
N VAL A 60 -4.41 -15.36 11.94
CA VAL A 60 -4.93 -16.38 12.87
C VAL A 60 -5.15 -17.71 12.15
N VAL A 61 -5.90 -17.70 11.04
CA VAL A 61 -6.17 -18.93 10.28
C VAL A 61 -4.88 -19.52 9.70
N GLY A 62 -3.96 -18.70 9.19
CA GLY A 62 -2.66 -19.16 8.70
C GLY A 62 -1.79 -19.81 9.78
N GLY A 63 -1.84 -19.31 11.02
CA GLY A 63 -1.14 -19.91 12.16
C GLY A 63 -1.67 -21.29 12.54
N LEU A 64 -2.95 -21.58 12.29
CA LEU A 64 -3.53 -22.91 12.54
C LEU A 64 -2.89 -23.98 11.63
N GLY A 65 -2.54 -23.62 10.39
CA GLY A 65 -1.89 -24.53 9.44
C GLY A 65 -0.48 -24.99 9.86
N LEU A 66 0.10 -24.42 10.92
CA LEU A 66 1.36 -24.88 11.49
C LEU A 66 1.19 -26.14 12.37
N HIS A 67 -0.03 -26.51 12.74
CA HIS A 67 -0.32 -27.70 13.54
C HIS A 67 -0.46 -28.92 12.62
N ARG A 68 0.29 -30.00 12.93
CA ARG A 68 0.22 -31.25 12.17
C ARG A 68 -1.18 -31.84 12.24
N GLY A 69 -1.74 -32.18 11.07
CA GLY A 69 -3.07 -32.81 10.95
C GLY A 69 -4.21 -31.82 10.66
N LEU A 70 -3.96 -30.50 10.64
CA LEU A 70 -4.94 -29.52 10.15
C LEU A 70 -4.74 -29.28 8.66
N GLU A 71 -5.59 -29.90 7.84
CA GLU A 71 -5.57 -29.71 6.40
C GLU A 71 -6.35 -28.46 5.97
N GLN A 72 -7.35 -28.07 6.76
CA GLN A 72 -8.31 -27.02 6.41
C GLN A 72 -8.72 -26.24 7.67
N ALA A 73 -8.82 -24.91 7.54
CA ALA A 73 -9.39 -24.04 8.56
C ALA A 73 -10.05 -22.85 7.87
N LEU A 74 -11.27 -22.53 8.29
CA LEU A 74 -12.11 -21.49 7.71
C LEU A 74 -12.62 -20.56 8.82
N LEU A 75 -12.66 -19.26 8.54
CA LEU A 75 -13.39 -18.27 9.33
C LEU A 75 -14.53 -17.74 8.48
N LEU A 76 -15.74 -17.69 9.03
CA LEU A 76 -16.95 -17.26 8.33
C LEU A 76 -17.45 -15.91 8.87
N ASP A 77 -18.14 -15.16 8.02
CA ASP A 77 -18.97 -14.02 8.46
C ASP A 77 -20.40 -14.45 8.82
N GLN A 78 -21.21 -13.48 9.25
CA GLN A 78 -22.63 -13.68 9.61
C GLN A 78 -23.52 -14.15 8.45
N ARG A 79 -23.01 -14.12 7.21
CA ARG A 79 -23.70 -14.56 5.99
C ARG A 79 -23.11 -15.88 5.46
N SER A 80 -22.38 -16.63 6.30
CA SER A 80 -21.74 -17.90 5.96
C SER A 80 -20.74 -17.80 4.81
N ARG A 81 -20.11 -16.64 4.61
CA ARG A 81 -19.04 -16.46 3.62
C ARG A 81 -17.67 -16.53 4.27
N VAL A 82 -16.73 -17.13 3.55
CA VAL A 82 -15.35 -17.32 4.01
C VAL A 82 -14.62 -15.98 4.08
N LYS A 83 -14.25 -15.54 5.28
CA LYS A 83 -13.42 -14.36 5.55
C LYS A 83 -11.93 -14.67 5.60
N ALA A 84 -11.57 -15.85 6.09
CA ALA A 84 -10.20 -16.36 6.06
C ALA A 84 -10.19 -17.88 5.82
N SER A 85 -9.22 -18.38 5.08
CA SER A 85 -9.02 -19.82 4.81
C SER A 85 -7.52 -20.13 4.73
N LEU A 86 -7.14 -21.37 5.06
CA LEU A 86 -5.82 -21.91 4.73
C LEU A 86 -5.58 -21.93 3.21
N ALA A 87 -6.60 -22.25 2.43
CA ALA A 87 -6.52 -22.19 0.97
C ALA A 87 -7.07 -20.83 0.48
N ARG A 88 -6.19 -20.01 -0.11
CA ARG A 88 -6.55 -18.67 -0.60
C ARG A 88 -7.70 -18.66 -1.62
N ARG A 89 -7.93 -19.78 -2.31
CA ARG A 89 -8.99 -19.94 -3.31
C ARG A 89 -10.42 -19.92 -2.72
N ASP A 90 -10.55 -20.08 -1.41
CA ASP A 90 -11.86 -20.21 -0.74
C ASP A 90 -12.43 -18.86 -0.29
N LEU A 91 -11.60 -17.81 -0.29
CA LEU A 91 -11.96 -16.50 0.25
C LEU A 91 -13.15 -15.88 -0.49
N GLY A 92 -14.12 -15.37 0.27
CA GLY A 92 -15.34 -14.73 -0.23
C GLY A 92 -16.41 -15.69 -0.75
N LEU A 93 -16.11 -16.99 -0.88
CA LEU A 93 -17.07 -18.00 -1.29
C LEU A 93 -18.05 -18.32 -0.15
N PRO A 94 -19.30 -18.70 -0.46
CA PRO A 94 -20.18 -19.37 0.49
C PRO A 94 -19.53 -20.66 0.99
N VAL A 95 -19.68 -20.97 2.28
CA VAL A 95 -19.09 -22.16 2.89
C VAL A 95 -19.53 -23.44 2.21
N GLU A 96 -20.78 -23.49 1.71
CA GLU A 96 -21.37 -24.66 1.04
C GLU A 96 -20.55 -25.05 -0.20
N LYS A 97 -20.14 -24.05 -1.00
CA LYS A 97 -19.32 -24.27 -2.21
C LYS A 97 -17.90 -24.71 -1.89
N VAL A 98 -17.40 -24.40 -0.71
CA VAL A 98 -16.07 -24.81 -0.26
C VAL A 98 -16.13 -26.25 0.24
N LEU A 99 -17.15 -26.58 1.04
CA LEU A 99 -17.39 -27.93 1.54
C LEU A 99 -17.62 -28.96 0.42
N GLU A 100 -18.27 -28.57 -0.68
CA GLU A 100 -18.43 -29.43 -1.87
C GLU A 100 -17.10 -29.83 -2.54
N ARG A 101 -15.99 -29.15 -2.21
CA ARG A 101 -14.66 -29.35 -2.82
C ARG A 101 -13.66 -30.01 -1.86
N MET A 102 -14.10 -30.30 -0.64
CA MET A 102 -13.32 -31.00 0.38
C MET A 102 -13.52 -32.50 0.25
#